data_AF-A0A7C4I9Q5-F1
#
_entry.id   AF-A0A7C4I9Q5-F1
#
_cell.length_a   1.000
_cell.length_b   1.000
_cell.length_c   1.000
_cell.angle_alpha   90.00
_cell.angle_beta   90.00
_cell.angle_gamma   90.00
#
_symmetry.space_group_name_H-M   'P 1'
#
loop_
_entity.id
_entity.type
_entity.pdbx_description
1 polymer ?
#
loop_
_entity_poly.entity_id
_entity_poly.type
_entity_poly.pdbx_seq_one_letter_code
_entity_poly.pdbx_strand_id
1 'polypeptide(L)'
;MARKLKAMAAGGKDSQLAAAIKESAHQIWLAGLGAFSKAQEEGSKVFEALVREGNSIQKRTMKLTEDRVNEVTSKVTKMAGSFQKQANASWDKLESVFEERVQRALTRLGVPTNKEIQALTKRVEELTASVQKLSGGRAAKATRSARAKKAAA
;
A
#
# COMPACT_ATOMS: atom_id res chain seq x y z
N MET A 1 38.96 -63.36 -9.98
CA MET A 1 39.75 -62.39 -9.19
C MET A 1 39.70 -60.94 -9.71
N ALA A 2 39.36 -60.67 -10.98
CA ALA A 2 39.33 -59.31 -11.53
C ALA A 2 38.29 -58.34 -10.90
N ARG A 3 37.14 -58.81 -10.41
CA ARG A 3 36.11 -57.95 -9.78
C ARG A 3 36.52 -57.41 -8.41
N LYS A 4 37.36 -58.14 -7.65
CA LYS A 4 37.78 -57.74 -6.30
C LYS A 4 38.85 -56.64 -6.32
N LEU A 5 39.70 -56.63 -7.36
CA LEU A 5 40.68 -55.57 -7.62
C LEU A 5 40.03 -54.27 -8.14
N LYS A 6 38.97 -54.38 -8.94
CA LYS A 6 38.21 -53.20 -9.43
C LYS A 6 37.44 -52.49 -8.30
N ALA A 7 36.91 -53.25 -7.33
CA ALA A 7 36.23 -52.68 -6.16
C ALA A 7 37.20 -51.98 -5.18
N MET A 8 38.41 -52.52 -4.99
CA MET A 8 39.45 -51.88 -4.16
C MET A 8 40.07 -50.64 -4.82
N ALA A 9 40.22 -50.65 -6.16
CA ALA A 9 40.68 -49.48 -6.92
C ALA A 9 39.64 -48.34 -7.00
N ALA A 10 38.35 -48.66 -6.93
CA ALA A 10 37.26 -47.68 -6.88
C ALA A 10 37.12 -47.06 -5.47
N GLY A 11 37.07 -47.88 -4.42
CA GLY A 11 36.89 -47.39 -3.04
C GLY A 11 38.03 -46.51 -2.50
N GLY A 12 39.26 -46.73 -2.94
CA GLY A 12 40.41 -45.88 -2.55
C GLY A 12 40.40 -44.51 -3.23
N LYS A 13 39.95 -44.42 -4.49
CA LYS A 13 39.87 -43.17 -5.24
C LYS A 13 38.69 -42.31 -4.79
N ASP A 14 37.55 -42.93 -4.51
CA ASP A 14 36.37 -42.20 -4.00
C ASP A 14 36.61 -41.63 -2.60
N SER A 15 37.33 -42.35 -1.73
CA SER A 15 37.70 -41.86 -0.40
C SER A 15 38.71 -40.72 -0.46
N GLN A 16 39.70 -40.76 -1.37
CA GLN A 16 40.66 -39.66 -1.55
C GLN A 16 39.98 -38.43 -2.17
N LEU A 17 39.05 -38.63 -3.12
CA LEU A 17 38.26 -37.55 -3.71
C LEU A 17 37.34 -36.92 -2.67
N ALA A 18 36.64 -37.71 -1.86
CA ALA A 18 35.78 -37.22 -0.78
C ALA A 18 36.57 -36.45 0.29
N ALA A 19 37.78 -36.91 0.62
CA ALA A 19 38.67 -36.19 1.54
C ALA A 19 39.14 -34.84 0.96
N ALA A 20 39.51 -34.80 -0.33
CA ALA A 20 39.89 -33.57 -1.01
C ALA A 20 38.73 -32.57 -1.10
N ILE A 21 37.51 -33.03 -1.41
CA ILE A 21 36.31 -32.18 -1.45
C ILE A 21 35.98 -31.63 -0.07
N LYS A 22 36.09 -32.45 0.99
CA LYS A 22 35.86 -32.00 2.37
C LYS A 22 36.87 -30.93 2.79
N GLU A 23 38.14 -31.12 2.44
CA GLU A 23 39.20 -30.15 2.71
C GLU A 23 38.97 -28.83 1.95
N SER A 24 38.63 -28.90 0.66
CA SER A 24 38.27 -27.71 -0.12
C SER A 24 37.02 -27.00 0.41
N ALA A 25 35.99 -27.75 0.80
CA ALA A 25 34.78 -27.20 1.40
C ALA A 25 35.07 -26.51 2.75
N HIS A 26 35.97 -27.08 3.55
CA HIS A 26 36.42 -26.47 4.79
C HIS A 26 37.21 -25.17 4.54
N GLN A 27 38.07 -25.15 3.54
CA GLN A 27 38.81 -23.95 3.14
C GLN A 27 37.88 -22.85 2.61
N ILE A 28 36.88 -23.20 1.80
CA ILE A 28 35.86 -22.25 1.33
C ILE A 28 35.07 -21.68 2.53
N TRP A 29 34.73 -22.52 3.50
CA TRP A 29 34.03 -22.09 4.70
C TRP A 29 34.86 -21.12 5.55
N LEU A 30 36.14 -21.44 5.79
CA LEU A 30 37.06 -20.57 6.52
C LEU A 30 37.30 -19.25 5.77
N ALA A 31 37.45 -19.29 4.44
CA ALA A 31 37.56 -18.10 3.61
C ALA A 31 36.29 -17.23 3.67
N GLY A 32 35.10 -17.86 3.69
CA GLY A 32 33.82 -17.17 3.87
C GLY A 32 33.73 -16.45 5.21
N LEU A 33 34.15 -17.10 6.30
CA LEU A 33 34.19 -16.49 7.64
C LEU A 33 35.23 -15.37 7.73
N GLY A 34 36.41 -15.54 7.12
CA GLY A 34 37.45 -14.52 7.05
C GLY A 34 37.03 -13.29 6.25
N ALA A 35 36.37 -13.47 5.10
CA ALA A 35 35.85 -12.39 4.29
C ALA A 35 34.71 -11.63 5.01
N PHE A 36 33.82 -12.34 5.71
CA PHE A 36 32.77 -11.72 6.52
C PHE A 36 33.36 -10.90 7.68
N SER A 37 34.35 -11.43 8.40
CA SER A 37 35.06 -10.70 9.45
C SER A 37 35.77 -9.45 8.90
N LYS A 38 36.42 -9.56 7.75
CA LYS A 38 37.10 -8.43 7.11
C LYS A 38 36.12 -7.36 6.60
N ALA A 39 34.96 -7.78 6.08
CA ALA A 39 33.87 -6.89 5.74
C ALA A 39 33.26 -6.21 6.97
N GLN A 40 33.23 -6.85 8.14
CA GLN A 40 32.77 -6.22 9.39
C GLN A 40 33.81 -5.22 9.93
N GLU A 41 35.10 -5.54 9.86
CA GLU A 41 36.19 -4.69 10.35
C GLU A 41 36.43 -3.47 9.45
N GLU A 42 36.34 -3.64 8.13
CA GLU A 42 36.56 -2.57 7.15
C GLU A 42 35.25 -1.93 6.66
N GLY A 43 34.10 -2.56 6.91
CA GLY A 43 32.79 -2.10 6.43
C GLY A 43 32.39 -0.74 6.98
N SER A 44 32.66 -0.46 8.25
CA SER A 44 32.40 0.87 8.84
C SER A 44 33.27 1.95 8.21
N LYS A 45 34.53 1.66 7.88
CA LYS A 45 35.45 2.63 7.24
C LYS A 45 35.02 2.94 5.80
N VAL A 46 34.61 1.91 5.05
CA VAL A 46 34.08 2.06 3.69
C VAL A 46 32.74 2.81 3.72
N PHE A 47 31.87 2.49 4.68
CA PHE A 47 30.61 3.20 4.89
C PHE A 47 30.83 4.67 5.23
N GLU A 48 31.71 5.00 6.18
CA GLU A 48 32.07 6.37 6.51
C GLU A 48 32.66 7.14 5.32
N ALA A 49 33.51 6.48 4.52
CA ALA A 49 34.03 7.07 3.28
C ALA A 49 32.91 7.37 2.28
N LEU A 50 31.99 6.43 2.06
CA LEU A 50 30.82 6.60 1.20
C LEU A 50 29.87 7.70 1.71
N VAL A 51 29.66 7.80 3.02
CA VAL A 51 28.85 8.87 3.64
C VAL A 51 29.51 10.23 3.44
N ARG A 52 30.83 10.32 3.62
CA ARG A 52 31.59 11.56 3.40
C ARG A 52 31.54 11.99 1.93
N GLU A 53 31.68 11.05 1.02
CA GLU A 53 31.56 11.29 -0.42
C GLU A 53 30.13 11.70 -0.80
N GLY A 54 29.10 11.03 -0.28
CA GLY A 54 27.70 11.38 -0.47
C GLY A 54 27.37 12.80 0.02
N ASN A 55 27.87 13.20 1.19
CA ASN A 55 27.72 14.57 1.71
C ASN A 55 28.45 15.58 0.81
N SER A 56 29.62 15.24 0.28
CA SER A 56 30.35 16.10 -0.64
C SER A 56 29.62 16.28 -1.98
N ILE A 57 29.03 15.20 -2.51
CA ILE A 57 28.22 15.21 -3.72
C ILE A 57 26.95 16.01 -3.47
N GLN A 58 26.25 15.80 -2.35
CA GLN A 58 25.07 16.57 -1.98
C GLN A 58 25.40 18.06 -1.90
N LYS A 59 26.50 18.46 -1.23
CA LYS A 59 26.92 19.87 -1.16
C LYS A 59 27.25 20.45 -2.54
N ARG A 60 27.93 19.70 -3.41
CA ARG A 60 28.24 20.12 -4.78
C ARG A 60 26.97 20.24 -5.61
N THR A 61 26.06 19.27 -5.53
CA THR A 61 24.76 19.29 -6.19
C THR A 61 23.92 20.45 -5.70
N MET A 62 23.86 20.71 -4.39
CA MET A 62 23.12 21.84 -3.83
C MET A 62 23.68 23.18 -4.32
N LYS A 63 25.01 23.37 -4.37
CA LYS A 63 25.60 24.59 -4.94
C LYS A 63 25.28 24.77 -6.43
N LEU A 64 25.41 23.71 -7.21
CA LEU A 64 25.04 23.73 -8.64
C LEU A 64 23.53 23.94 -8.86
N THR A 65 22.72 23.46 -7.92
CA THR A 65 21.27 23.61 -7.92
C THR A 65 20.86 25.00 -7.45
N GLU A 66 21.55 25.63 -6.51
CA GLU A 66 21.25 27.00 -6.05
C GLU A 66 21.45 28.02 -7.18
N ASP A 67 22.51 27.85 -7.98
CA ASP A 67 22.78 28.66 -9.17
C ASP A 67 21.72 28.43 -10.29
N ARG A 68 21.20 27.20 -10.42
CA ARG A 68 20.19 26.85 -11.43
C ARG A 68 18.74 27.09 -10.96
N VAL A 69 18.47 26.99 -9.67
CA VAL A 69 17.15 27.15 -9.06
C VAL A 69 16.78 28.62 -9.04
N ASN A 70 17.69 29.56 -8.86
CA ASN A 70 17.31 30.98 -8.99
C ASN A 70 16.85 31.33 -10.42
N GLU A 71 17.49 30.77 -11.44
CA GLU A 71 17.13 31.00 -12.84
C GLU A 71 15.85 30.24 -13.24
N VAL A 72 15.70 28.99 -12.80
CA VAL A 72 14.53 28.14 -13.08
C VAL A 72 13.33 28.57 -12.23
N THR A 73 13.49 28.91 -10.96
CA THR A 73 12.42 29.46 -10.10
C THR A 73 11.89 30.76 -10.66
N SER A 74 12.73 31.63 -11.20
CA SER A 74 12.27 32.84 -11.88
C SER A 74 11.43 32.53 -13.13
N LYS A 75 11.80 31.50 -13.90
CA LYS A 75 11.06 31.05 -15.10
C LYS A 75 9.78 30.28 -14.72
N VAL A 76 9.84 29.43 -13.71
CA VAL A 76 8.73 28.64 -13.16
C VAL A 76 7.74 29.54 -12.41
N THR A 77 8.16 30.60 -11.74
CA THR A 77 7.25 31.56 -11.09
C THR A 77 6.46 32.35 -12.15
N LYS A 78 7.13 32.74 -13.26
CA LYS A 78 6.47 33.37 -14.42
C LYS A 78 5.54 32.40 -15.17
N MET A 79 5.91 31.12 -15.29
CA MET A 79 5.01 30.08 -15.81
C MET A 79 3.87 29.76 -14.83
N ALA A 80 4.12 29.62 -13.53
CA ALA A 80 3.10 29.32 -12.53
C ALA A 80 2.04 30.44 -12.47
N GLY A 81 2.43 31.71 -12.62
CA GLY A 81 1.47 32.82 -12.72
C GLY A 81 0.55 32.77 -13.95
N SER A 82 1.01 32.20 -15.07
CA SER A 82 0.20 32.03 -16.30
C SER A 82 -0.58 30.71 -16.31
N PHE A 83 -0.01 29.65 -15.76
CA PHE A 83 -0.68 28.36 -15.60
C PHE A 83 -1.73 28.35 -14.49
N GLN A 84 -1.59 29.10 -13.39
CA GLN A 84 -2.60 29.17 -12.32
C GLN A 84 -3.99 29.59 -12.86
N LYS A 85 -4.04 30.54 -13.80
CA LYS A 85 -5.31 31.00 -14.40
C LYS A 85 -5.93 29.99 -15.37
N GLN A 86 -5.12 29.17 -16.04
CA GLN A 86 -5.59 28.12 -16.96
C GLN A 86 -5.77 26.76 -16.25
N ALA A 87 -5.13 26.57 -15.10
CA ALA A 87 -5.16 25.36 -14.31
C ALA A 87 -6.39 25.26 -13.41
N ASN A 88 -7.00 26.36 -12.93
CA ASN A 88 -8.25 26.26 -12.15
C ASN A 88 -9.35 25.47 -12.89
N ALA A 89 -9.57 25.77 -14.18
CA ALA A 89 -10.55 25.04 -14.99
C ALA A 89 -10.18 23.56 -15.23
N SER A 90 -8.88 23.24 -15.22
CA SER A 90 -8.41 21.85 -15.32
C SER A 90 -8.45 21.14 -13.97
N TRP A 91 -8.28 21.86 -12.86
CA TRP A 91 -8.39 21.37 -11.49
C TRP A 91 -9.81 21.00 -11.14
N ASP A 92 -10.80 21.81 -11.52
CA ASP A 92 -12.22 21.46 -11.34
C ASP A 92 -12.57 20.15 -12.08
N LYS A 93 -11.97 19.93 -13.26
CA LYS A 93 -12.12 18.68 -14.01
C LYS A 93 -11.42 17.52 -13.34
N LEU A 94 -10.24 17.73 -12.75
CA LEU A 94 -9.54 16.70 -11.97
C LEU A 94 -10.27 16.37 -10.67
N GLU A 95 -10.92 17.35 -10.03
CA GLU A 95 -11.78 17.13 -8.86
C GLU A 95 -12.93 16.19 -9.22
N SER A 96 -13.60 16.42 -10.35
CA SER A 96 -14.68 15.53 -10.82
C SER A 96 -14.20 14.10 -11.10
N VAL A 97 -13.00 13.95 -11.69
CA VAL A 97 -12.43 12.63 -12.01
C VAL A 97 -11.94 11.93 -10.74
N PHE A 98 -11.40 12.69 -9.80
CA PHE A 98 -11.00 12.18 -8.50
C PHE A 98 -12.21 11.71 -7.70
N GLU A 99 -13.28 12.51 -7.64
CA GLU A 99 -14.54 12.13 -7.00
C GLU A 99 -15.11 10.86 -7.64
N GLU A 100 -15.13 10.76 -8.96
CA GLU A 100 -15.61 9.56 -9.66
C GLU A 100 -14.75 8.32 -9.34
N ARG A 101 -13.42 8.48 -9.24
CA ARG A 101 -12.51 7.38 -8.90
C ARG A 101 -12.65 6.97 -7.43
N VAL A 102 -12.78 7.92 -6.52
CA VAL A 102 -13.02 7.67 -5.09
C VAL A 102 -14.38 6.99 -4.90
N GLN A 103 -15.43 7.46 -5.57
CA GLN A 103 -16.75 6.84 -5.52
C GLN A 103 -16.69 5.40 -6.05
N ARG A 104 -16.05 5.15 -7.20
CA ARG A 104 -15.87 3.78 -7.74
C ARG A 104 -15.08 2.88 -6.79
N ALA A 105 -14.08 3.41 -6.08
CA ALA A 105 -13.32 2.65 -5.09
C ALA A 105 -14.18 2.31 -3.86
N LEU A 106 -14.96 3.27 -3.35
CA LEU A 106 -15.88 3.07 -2.22
C LEU A 106 -16.98 2.06 -2.54
N THR A 107 -17.58 2.14 -3.74
CA THR A 107 -18.57 1.16 -4.20
C THR A 107 -17.97 -0.24 -4.31
N ARG A 108 -16.73 -0.38 -4.79
CA ARG A 108 -16.01 -1.67 -4.84
C ARG A 108 -15.70 -2.24 -3.45
N LEU A 109 -15.48 -1.37 -2.46
CA LEU A 109 -15.31 -1.74 -1.06
C LEU A 109 -16.64 -2.00 -0.33
N GLY A 110 -17.78 -1.88 -1.03
CA GLY A 110 -19.10 -2.14 -0.46
C GLY A 110 -19.60 -1.05 0.49
N VAL A 111 -19.02 0.16 0.43
CA VAL A 111 -19.44 1.29 1.25
C VAL A 111 -20.59 2.01 0.52
N PRO A 112 -21.82 2.00 1.05
CA PRO A 112 -22.95 2.70 0.44
C PRO A 112 -22.72 4.21 0.46
N THR A 113 -23.03 4.88 -0.65
CA THR A 113 -22.90 6.33 -0.77
C THR A 113 -24.10 7.05 -0.16
N ASN A 114 -23.93 8.31 0.24
CA ASN A 114 -25.02 9.10 0.83
C ASN A 114 -26.24 9.21 -0.10
N LYS A 115 -26.00 9.32 -1.42
CA LYS A 115 -27.07 9.38 -2.44
C LYS A 115 -27.90 8.10 -2.48
N GLU A 116 -27.26 6.94 -2.35
CA GLU A 116 -27.95 5.64 -2.31
C GLU A 116 -28.77 5.48 -1.03
N ILE A 117 -28.24 5.94 0.11
CA ILE A 117 -28.97 5.97 1.38
C ILE A 117 -30.22 6.83 1.25
N GLN A 118 -30.12 8.04 0.69
CA GLN A 118 -31.28 8.92 0.49
C GLN A 118 -32.32 8.32 -0.47
N ALA A 119 -31.88 7.70 -1.57
CA ALA A 119 -32.78 7.03 -2.51
C ALA A 119 -33.52 5.85 -1.86
N LEU A 120 -32.83 5.10 -0.99
CA LEU A 120 -33.44 4.03 -0.22
C LEU A 120 -34.45 4.57 0.80
N THR A 121 -34.10 5.63 1.54
CA THR A 121 -35.02 6.28 2.50
C THR A 121 -36.33 6.70 1.82
N LYS A 122 -36.26 7.37 0.66
CA LYS A 122 -37.46 7.74 -0.11
C LYS A 122 -38.31 6.54 -0.52
N ARG A 123 -37.67 5.46 -1.00
CA ARG A 123 -38.40 4.22 -1.35
C ARG A 123 -39.06 3.60 -0.13
N VAL A 124 -38.43 3.64 1.03
CA VAL A 124 -39.00 3.12 2.29
C VAL A 124 -40.18 3.98 2.72
N GLU A 125 -40.11 5.31 2.59
CA GLU A 125 -41.23 6.21 2.87
C GLU A 125 -42.43 5.95 1.93
N GLU A 126 -42.19 5.81 0.63
CA GLU A 126 -43.23 5.48 -0.36
C GLU A 126 -43.86 4.11 -0.11
N LEU A 127 -43.04 3.11 0.22
CA LEU A 127 -43.52 1.78 0.55
C LEU A 127 -44.30 1.79 1.87
N THR A 128 -43.83 2.53 2.86
CA THR A 128 -44.54 2.72 4.14
C THR A 128 -45.89 3.38 3.91
N ALA A 129 -45.95 4.42 3.07
CA ALA A 129 -47.20 5.07 2.70
C ALA A 129 -48.14 4.11 1.94
N SER A 130 -47.61 3.26 1.05
CA SER A 130 -48.39 2.27 0.31
C SER A 130 -48.90 1.14 1.21
N VAL A 131 -48.08 0.65 2.14
CA VAL A 131 -48.46 -0.32 3.16
C VAL A 131 -49.48 0.27 4.12
N GLN A 132 -49.35 1.54 4.53
CA GLN A 132 -50.37 2.21 5.34
C GLN A 132 -51.69 2.39 4.59
N LYS A 133 -51.65 2.68 3.28
CA LYS A 133 -52.87 2.73 2.44
C LYS A 133 -53.53 1.36 2.30
N LEU A 134 -52.75 0.28 2.19
CA LEU A 134 -53.26 -1.09 2.08
C LEU A 134 -53.68 -1.67 3.45
N SER A 135 -52.98 -1.33 4.53
CA SER A 135 -53.27 -1.68 5.94
C SER A 135 -54.41 -0.83 6.52
N GLY A 136 -54.66 0.34 5.93
CA GLY A 136 -55.76 1.25 6.24
C GLY A 136 -57.17 0.68 5.98
N GLY A 137 -57.27 -0.57 5.54
CA GLY A 137 -58.52 -1.35 5.56
C GLY A 137 -58.75 -2.19 6.83
N ARG A 138 -57.78 -2.34 7.75
CA ARG A 138 -57.93 -3.23 8.93
C ARG A 138 -57.43 -2.70 10.28
N ALA A 139 -57.27 -1.39 10.45
CA ALA A 139 -57.00 -0.84 11.79
C ALA A 139 -57.81 0.42 12.14
N ALA A 140 -59.02 0.56 11.59
CA ALA A 140 -59.90 1.69 11.92
C ALA A 140 -61.36 1.28 12.16
N LYS A 141 -61.64 0.20 12.91
CA LYS A 141 -62.94 0.05 13.60
C LYS A 141 -62.94 -1.05 14.68
N ALA A 142 -62.39 -0.78 15.85
CA ALA A 142 -62.80 -1.46 17.07
C ALA A 142 -62.71 -0.49 18.27
N THR A 143 -63.90 -0.13 18.76
CA THR A 143 -64.20 0.35 20.13
C THR A 143 -63.61 1.69 20.58
N ARG A 144 -64.13 2.80 20.04
CA ARG A 144 -64.53 3.95 20.87
C ARG A 144 -66.02 3.86 21.17
N SER A 145 -66.40 2.98 22.09
CA SER A 145 -67.65 3.06 22.84
C SER A 145 -67.55 2.13 24.03
N ALA A 146 -68.06 2.58 25.18
CA ALA A 146 -68.05 1.96 26.50
C ALA A 146 -66.80 2.20 27.37
N ARG A 147 -66.77 3.33 28.10
CA ARG A 147 -66.95 3.34 29.56
C ARG A 147 -66.82 4.77 30.13
N ALA A 148 -67.80 5.62 29.81
CA ALA A 148 -68.25 6.62 30.77
C ALA A 148 -69.22 5.91 31.72
N LYS A 149 -68.71 5.42 32.86
CA LYS A 149 -69.41 5.18 34.15
C LYS A 149 -68.51 4.34 35.05
N LYS A 150 -67.76 5.01 35.92
CA LYS A 150 -67.81 4.75 37.37
C LYS A 150 -67.20 5.95 38.11
N ALA A 151 -68.08 6.76 38.68
CA ALA A 151 -67.80 7.53 39.87
C ALA A 151 -67.97 6.62 41.09
N ALA A 152 -67.29 6.98 42.19
CA ALA A 152 -67.53 6.58 43.59
C ALA A 152 -67.29 5.12 44.00
N ALA A 153 -66.17 4.89 44.70
CA ALA A 153 -66.11 4.61 46.14
C ALA A 153 -64.64 4.68 46.58
#